data_AF-A0A817IJ82-F1
#
_entry.id   AF-A0A817IJ82-F1
#
_cell.length_a   1.000
_cell.length_b   1.000
_cell.length_c   1.000
_cell.angle_alpha   90.00
_cell.angle_beta   90.00
_cell.angle_gamma   90.00
#
_symmetry.space_group_name_H-M   'P 1'
#
loop_
_entity.id
_entity.type
_entity.pdbx_description
1 polymer ?
#
loop_
_entity_poly.entity_id
_entity_poly.type
_entity_poly.pdbx_seq_one_letter_code
_entity_poly.pdbx_strand_id
1 'polypeptide(L)'
;MIQYSHILQFFILILLSIIRSTHQTVYTCSASASCGCSMNSAIVNRIVGGEAASSGTWGWAVSISIADRSLCGGSIISSSWVITAAHCAEGVLASQFIVYAGSNTQWYGTQTRNVSRIILHSGYNPATYENDIALLKLASPLNMSNPYVSSICLPSVSQTTLSAGEWPSVGTNVVAVGWGRLSEGGSLPSTLQQVTMQTVDYRASTCNQTMTDWHVQFCASVPGGSKDTCQGDSGGPLMMFNASNQWVLVGLTSSGIGCARAEYAGMYTRVAAYENWINSNTNDFTSNLSSFMSTTSRNPVQATTTESSEFQIHLHASTIAASALNVFTVALIAFLVIPF
;
A
#
# COMPACT_ATOMS: atom_id res chain seq x y z
N MET A 1 -33.85 -39.33 41.38
CA MET A 1 -34.10 -38.39 40.27
C MET A 1 -33.28 -37.10 40.33
N ILE A 2 -32.87 -36.60 41.50
CA ILE A 2 -32.16 -35.30 41.64
C ILE A 2 -30.70 -35.37 41.13
N GLN A 3 -30.03 -36.52 41.26
CA GLN A 3 -28.60 -36.66 40.91
C GLN A 3 -28.32 -36.62 39.40
N TYR A 4 -29.28 -37.02 38.56
CA TYR A 4 -29.17 -36.94 37.10
C TYR A 4 -29.29 -35.49 36.57
N SER A 5 -30.02 -34.62 37.28
CA SER A 5 -30.21 -33.22 36.90
C SER A 5 -28.91 -32.42 36.97
N HIS A 6 -28.12 -32.61 38.04
CA HIS A 6 -26.85 -31.90 38.22
C HIS A 6 -25.77 -32.35 37.24
N ILE A 7 -25.76 -33.64 36.87
CA ILE A 7 -24.83 -34.18 35.88
C ILE A 7 -25.19 -33.64 34.48
N LEU A 8 -26.48 -33.63 34.13
CA LEU A 8 -26.95 -33.06 32.87
C LEU A 8 -26.69 -31.55 32.78
N GLN A 9 -26.91 -30.80 33.87
CA GLN A 9 -26.58 -29.38 33.95
C GLN A 9 -25.08 -29.13 33.76
N PHE A 10 -24.23 -29.96 34.36
CA PHE A 10 -22.78 -29.86 34.22
C PHE A 10 -22.31 -30.18 32.80
N PHE A 11 -22.87 -31.22 32.16
CA PHE A 11 -22.60 -31.50 30.75
C PHE A 11 -23.14 -30.42 29.82
N ILE A 12 -24.31 -29.83 30.08
CA ILE A 12 -24.84 -28.68 29.31
C ILE A 12 -23.95 -27.46 29.49
N LEU A 13 -23.45 -27.17 30.70
CA LEU A 13 -22.51 -26.06 30.93
C LEU A 13 -21.16 -26.31 30.27
N ILE A 14 -20.67 -27.55 30.26
CA ILE A 14 -19.47 -27.93 29.50
C ILE A 14 -19.74 -27.81 28.00
N LEU A 15 -20.87 -28.30 27.49
CA LEU A 15 -21.24 -28.18 26.08
C LEU A 15 -21.39 -26.70 25.69
N LEU A 16 -22.04 -25.87 26.51
CA LEU A 16 -22.17 -24.42 26.32
C LEU A 16 -20.81 -23.70 26.44
N SER A 17 -19.87 -24.22 27.24
CA SER A 17 -18.49 -23.71 27.30
C SER A 17 -17.64 -24.13 26.10
N ILE A 18 -17.93 -25.29 25.50
CA ILE A 18 -17.32 -25.79 24.26
C ILE A 18 -17.94 -25.08 23.05
N ILE A 19 -19.23 -24.70 23.12
CA ILE A 19 -19.91 -23.78 22.22
C ILE A 19 -19.58 -22.33 22.62
N ARG A 20 -18.31 -22.04 22.94
CA ARG A 20 -17.79 -20.68 22.73
C ARG A 20 -17.83 -20.46 21.23
N SER A 21 -18.84 -19.76 20.76
CA SER A 21 -18.90 -19.25 19.38
C SER A 21 -17.54 -18.69 19.03
N THR A 22 -16.82 -19.38 18.13
CA THR A 22 -15.68 -18.79 17.45
C THR A 22 -16.28 -17.68 16.60
N HIS A 23 -16.40 -16.49 17.18
CA HIS A 23 -16.82 -15.30 16.45
C HIS A 23 -15.74 -15.01 15.42
N GLN A 24 -15.90 -15.57 14.22
CA GLN A 24 -15.10 -15.22 13.06
C GLN A 24 -15.60 -13.86 12.60
N THR A 25 -14.69 -12.90 12.46
CA THR A 25 -15.04 -11.62 11.85
C THR A 25 -14.75 -11.73 10.37
N VAL A 26 -15.76 -11.44 9.55
CA VAL A 26 -15.63 -11.41 8.09
C VAL A 26 -15.55 -9.96 7.65
N TYR A 27 -14.43 -9.59 7.04
CA TYR A 27 -14.21 -8.27 6.47
C TYR A 27 -14.37 -8.34 4.95
N THR A 28 -15.40 -7.70 4.44
CA THR A 28 -15.67 -7.62 3.00
C THR A 28 -15.54 -6.17 2.57
N CYS A 29 -14.62 -5.94 1.63
CA CYS A 29 -14.38 -4.61 1.10
C CYS A 29 -15.39 -4.22 0.01
N SER A 30 -15.49 -2.91 -0.27
CA SER A 30 -16.31 -2.44 -1.39
C SER A 30 -15.65 -2.74 -2.73
N ALA A 31 -16.38 -3.37 -3.67
CA ALA A 31 -15.87 -3.65 -5.01
C ALA A 31 -15.52 -2.37 -5.82
N SER A 32 -16.04 -1.20 -5.42
CA SER A 32 -15.70 0.09 -6.03
C SER A 32 -14.46 0.75 -5.44
N ALA A 33 -13.85 0.17 -4.41
CA ALA A 33 -12.68 0.73 -3.76
C ALA A 33 -11.45 0.65 -4.68
N SER A 34 -10.72 1.76 -4.82
CA SER A 34 -9.47 1.84 -5.58
C SER A 34 -8.27 1.23 -4.86
N CYS A 35 -8.38 1.01 -3.56
CA CYS A 35 -7.35 0.44 -2.68
C CYS A 35 -8.00 -0.29 -1.50
N GLY A 36 -7.20 -1.06 -0.77
CA GLY A 36 -7.62 -1.71 0.47
C GLY A 36 -8.71 -2.76 0.26
N CYS A 37 -8.81 -3.28 -0.96
CA CYS A 37 -9.75 -4.31 -1.35
C CYS A 37 -9.04 -5.41 -2.14
N SER A 38 -9.49 -6.65 -1.94
CA SER A 38 -8.88 -7.86 -2.49
C SER A 38 -9.99 -8.80 -2.98
N MET A 39 -9.61 -9.84 -3.73
CA MET A 39 -10.56 -10.78 -4.31
C MET A 39 -11.41 -11.49 -3.26
N ASN A 40 -10.81 -11.86 -2.13
CA ASN A 40 -11.45 -12.67 -1.10
C ASN A 40 -11.61 -11.89 0.19
N SER A 41 -12.78 -12.01 0.83
CA SER A 41 -13.02 -11.46 2.16
C SER A 41 -12.02 -12.03 3.17
N ALA A 42 -11.54 -11.18 4.08
CA ALA A 42 -10.70 -11.64 5.16
C ALA A 42 -11.58 -12.24 6.26
N ILE A 43 -11.42 -13.54 6.48
CA ILE A 43 -11.97 -14.22 7.65
C ILE A 43 -10.84 -14.26 8.66
N VAL A 44 -10.99 -13.50 9.75
CA VAL A 44 -9.99 -13.46 10.81
C VAL A 44 -10.62 -13.97 12.10
N ASN A 45 -10.04 -15.04 12.63
CA ASN A 45 -10.46 -15.57 13.91
C ASN A 45 -10.00 -14.64 15.03
N ARG A 46 -10.86 -14.45 16.04
CA ARG A 46 -10.45 -13.83 17.32
C ARG A 46 -9.43 -14.70 18.10
N ILE A 47 -9.09 -15.89 17.60
CA ILE A 47 -8.17 -16.80 18.24
C ILE A 47 -6.72 -16.33 18.04
N VAL A 48 -6.03 -16.23 19.16
CA VAL A 48 -4.63 -15.82 19.30
C VAL A 48 -3.71 -16.94 18.78
N GLY A 49 -3.02 -16.72 17.67
CA GLY A 49 -2.43 -17.85 16.94
C GLY A 49 -1.35 -17.55 15.94
N GLY A 50 -1.58 -16.57 15.08
CA GLY A 50 -1.15 -16.68 13.69
C GLY A 50 -1.98 -17.78 13.02
N GLU A 51 -2.69 -17.47 11.95
CA GLU A 51 -3.38 -18.47 11.13
C GLU A 51 -3.00 -18.30 9.67
N ALA A 52 -3.03 -19.41 8.92
CA ALA A 52 -2.76 -19.35 7.49
C ALA A 52 -3.82 -18.48 6.81
N ALA A 53 -3.38 -17.45 6.11
CA ALA A 53 -4.25 -16.64 5.29
C ALA A 53 -4.74 -17.46 4.09
N SER A 54 -6.00 -17.26 3.71
CA SER A 54 -6.52 -17.81 2.45
C SER A 54 -5.91 -17.09 1.26
N SER A 55 -5.69 -17.81 0.14
CA SER A 55 -5.12 -17.22 -1.07
C SER A 55 -5.95 -16.03 -1.56
N GLY A 56 -5.31 -14.93 -1.94
CA GLY A 56 -6.00 -13.74 -2.45
C GLY A 56 -6.71 -12.87 -1.42
N THR A 57 -6.56 -13.15 -0.12
CA THR A 57 -7.10 -12.30 0.95
C THR A 57 -6.33 -10.99 1.08
N TRP A 58 -5.00 -11.04 0.94
CA TRP A 58 -4.10 -9.92 1.19
C TRP A 58 -3.33 -9.55 -0.07
N GLY A 59 -4.05 -9.12 -1.11
CA GLY A 59 -3.48 -8.90 -2.46
C GLY A 59 -2.38 -7.84 -2.56
N TRP A 60 -2.21 -7.02 -1.52
CA TRP A 60 -1.14 -6.03 -1.40
C TRP A 60 0.10 -6.53 -0.67
N ALA A 61 0.02 -7.65 0.06
CA ALA A 61 1.18 -8.20 0.76
C ALA A 61 2.18 -8.77 -0.25
N VAL A 62 3.46 -8.43 -0.08
CA VAL A 62 4.54 -8.95 -0.92
C VAL A 62 5.64 -9.58 -0.08
N SER A 63 6.24 -10.64 -0.61
CA SER A 63 7.48 -11.21 -0.11
C SER A 63 8.64 -10.54 -0.85
N ILE A 64 9.65 -10.12 -0.11
CA ILE A 64 10.83 -9.45 -0.63
C ILE A 64 12.04 -10.31 -0.33
N SER A 65 12.72 -10.79 -1.38
CA SER A 65 14.02 -11.45 -1.27
C SER A 65 15.12 -10.42 -1.42
N ILE A 66 16.08 -10.48 -0.51
CA ILE A 66 17.20 -9.54 -0.41
C ILE A 66 18.52 -10.32 -0.41
N ALA A 67 19.43 -10.00 -1.33
CA ALA A 67 20.77 -10.60 -1.45
C ALA A 67 20.75 -12.14 -1.32
N ASP A 68 21.38 -12.70 -0.27
CA ASP A 68 21.46 -14.14 0.04
C ASP A 68 20.13 -14.75 0.55
N ARG A 69 19.00 -14.23 0.07
CA ARG A 69 17.62 -14.63 0.39
C ARG A 69 17.16 -14.30 1.81
N SER A 70 17.66 -13.22 2.40
CA SER A 70 16.99 -12.60 3.54
C SER A 70 15.56 -12.21 3.15
N LEU A 71 14.60 -12.50 4.02
CA LEU A 71 13.18 -12.27 3.77
C LEU A 71 12.70 -11.05 4.54
N CYS A 72 12.14 -10.09 3.82
CA CYS A 72 11.27 -9.05 4.37
C CYS A 72 9.87 -9.12 3.74
N GLY A 73 8.91 -8.51 4.40
CA GLY A 73 7.60 -8.18 3.85
C GLY A 73 7.57 -6.77 3.25
N GLY A 74 6.48 -6.48 2.56
CA GLY A 74 6.14 -5.14 2.11
C GLY A 74 4.68 -5.04 1.71
N SER A 75 4.28 -3.85 1.31
CA SER A 75 2.93 -3.58 0.82
C SER A 75 2.94 -2.87 -0.52
N ILE A 76 2.09 -3.30 -1.44
CA ILE A 76 1.83 -2.60 -2.71
C ILE A 76 1.01 -1.35 -2.41
N ILE A 77 1.55 -0.17 -2.72
CA ILE A 77 0.84 1.12 -2.56
C ILE A 77 0.43 1.71 -3.91
N SER A 78 1.04 1.25 -5.00
CA SER A 78 0.59 1.50 -6.38
C SER A 78 1.17 0.43 -7.32
N SER A 79 0.82 0.45 -8.60
CA SER A 79 1.36 -0.49 -9.59
C SER A 79 2.88 -0.46 -9.69
N SER A 80 3.55 0.64 -9.36
CA SER A 80 5.01 0.79 -9.50
C SER A 80 5.76 0.91 -8.18
N TRP A 81 5.05 0.87 -7.05
CA TRP A 81 5.64 1.19 -5.75
C TRP A 81 5.23 0.20 -4.66
N VAL A 82 6.24 -0.27 -3.94
CA VAL A 82 6.11 -1.05 -2.71
C VAL A 82 6.70 -0.25 -1.55
N ILE A 83 6.02 -0.26 -0.41
CA ILE A 83 6.52 0.28 0.87
C ILE A 83 7.00 -0.87 1.76
N THR A 84 8.09 -0.67 2.48
CA THR A 84 8.68 -1.62 3.44
C THR A 84 9.45 -0.86 4.53
N ALA A 85 10.09 -1.56 5.45
CA ALA A 85 10.93 -0.97 6.49
C ALA A 85 12.30 -0.54 5.93
N ALA A 86 12.92 0.50 6.49
CA ALA A 86 14.23 0.97 6.08
C ALA A 86 15.34 -0.04 6.45
N HIS A 87 15.22 -0.71 7.59
CA HIS A 87 16.19 -1.73 8.02
C HIS A 87 16.29 -2.93 7.06
N CYS A 88 15.25 -3.17 6.25
CA CYS A 88 15.28 -4.15 5.17
C CYS A 88 16.14 -3.71 3.98
N ALA A 89 16.41 -2.41 3.83
CA ALA A 89 17.03 -1.83 2.64
C ALA A 89 18.32 -1.06 2.90
N GLU A 90 18.68 -0.82 4.16
CA GLU A 90 19.91 -0.12 4.53
C GLU A 90 21.14 -0.88 4.03
N GLY A 91 22.01 -0.19 3.28
CA GLY A 91 23.25 -0.77 2.76
C GLY A 91 23.07 -1.77 1.60
N VAL A 92 21.84 -1.97 1.10
CA VAL A 92 21.54 -2.95 0.06
C VAL A 92 21.31 -2.27 -1.30
N LEU A 93 21.84 -2.86 -2.37
CA LEU A 93 21.65 -2.34 -3.74
C LEU A 93 20.30 -2.78 -4.33
N ALA A 94 19.67 -1.91 -5.14
CA ALA A 94 18.40 -2.23 -5.82
C ALA A 94 18.43 -3.53 -6.64
N SER A 95 19.57 -3.85 -7.26
CA SER A 95 19.77 -5.08 -8.02
C SER A 95 19.74 -6.36 -7.18
N GLN A 96 19.82 -6.25 -5.86
CA GLN A 96 19.77 -7.37 -4.92
C GLN A 96 18.35 -7.63 -4.39
N PHE A 97 17.35 -6.84 -4.82
CA PHE A 97 15.96 -6.99 -4.43
C PHE A 97 15.14 -7.70 -5.51
N ILE A 98 14.33 -8.66 -5.06
CA ILE A 98 13.27 -9.26 -5.85
C ILE A 98 11.97 -9.21 -5.04
N VAL A 99 10.93 -8.62 -5.63
CA VAL A 99 9.58 -8.52 -5.07
C VAL A 99 8.69 -9.58 -5.70
N TYR A 100 8.03 -10.38 -4.86
CA TYR A 100 7.05 -11.39 -5.25
C TYR A 100 5.65 -10.96 -4.81
N ALA A 101 4.74 -10.82 -5.77
CA ALA A 101 3.38 -10.36 -5.56
C ALA A 101 2.33 -11.39 -6.01
N GLY A 102 1.17 -11.35 -5.35
CA GLY A 102 0.00 -12.15 -5.70
C GLY A 102 0.18 -13.64 -5.46
N SER A 103 0.73 -14.01 -4.30
CA SER A 103 0.77 -15.39 -3.80
C SER A 103 0.75 -15.39 -2.28
N ASN A 104 0.34 -16.51 -1.70
CA ASN A 104 0.52 -16.79 -0.28
C ASN A 104 1.79 -17.58 0.00
N THR A 105 2.62 -17.92 -1.00
CA THR A 105 3.85 -18.68 -0.78
C THR A 105 5.06 -17.75 -0.81
N GLN A 106 5.91 -17.78 0.23
CA GLN A 106 7.13 -16.95 0.27
C GLN A 106 8.03 -17.23 -0.94
N TRP A 107 8.70 -16.19 -1.46
CA TRP A 107 9.57 -16.25 -2.65
C TRP A 107 8.89 -16.78 -3.93
N TYR A 108 7.57 -16.79 -3.96
CA TYR A 108 6.78 -17.14 -5.12
C TYR A 108 5.71 -16.09 -5.33
N GLY A 109 5.36 -15.82 -6.58
CA GLY A 109 4.39 -14.80 -6.94
C GLY A 109 3.83 -15.07 -8.31
N THR A 110 2.55 -14.76 -8.52
CA THR A 110 2.02 -14.66 -9.88
C THR A 110 2.72 -13.55 -10.67
N GLN A 111 3.35 -12.59 -9.97
CA GLN A 111 4.19 -11.56 -10.54
C GLN A 111 5.49 -11.43 -9.75
N THR A 112 6.62 -11.45 -10.46
CA THR A 112 7.95 -11.18 -9.92
C THR A 112 8.47 -9.87 -10.50
N ARG A 113 9.05 -9.00 -9.67
CA ARG A 113 9.59 -7.69 -10.08
C ARG A 113 10.95 -7.44 -9.45
N ASN A 114 11.90 -7.01 -10.28
CA ASN A 114 13.13 -6.40 -9.80
C ASN A 114 12.83 -4.98 -9.30
N VAL A 115 13.72 -4.44 -8.47
CA VAL A 115 13.66 -3.05 -7.99
C VAL A 115 14.62 -2.20 -8.82
N SER A 116 14.16 -1.02 -9.28
CA SER A 116 14.96 -0.06 -10.03
C SER A 116 15.54 1.05 -9.16
N ARG A 117 14.84 1.41 -8.07
CA ARG A 117 15.26 2.44 -7.13
C ARG A 117 14.77 2.13 -5.72
N ILE A 118 15.63 2.33 -4.74
CA ILE A 118 15.30 2.31 -3.32
C ILE A 118 15.35 3.75 -2.82
N ILE A 119 14.35 4.16 -2.05
CA ILE A 119 14.32 5.45 -1.35
C ILE A 119 14.21 5.13 0.13
N LEU A 120 15.31 5.28 0.87
CA LEU A 120 15.31 5.21 2.32
C LEU A 120 14.95 6.59 2.89
N HIS A 121 14.23 6.60 4.00
CA HIS A 121 14.03 7.84 4.73
C HIS A 121 15.37 8.35 5.27
N SER A 122 15.72 9.60 4.94
CA SER A 122 17.03 10.18 5.31
C SER A 122 17.27 10.31 6.82
N GLY A 123 16.20 10.32 7.61
CA GLY A 123 16.26 10.31 9.07
C GLY A 123 16.25 8.91 9.71
N TYR A 124 16.35 7.83 8.93
CA TYR A 124 16.40 6.48 9.49
C TYR A 124 17.58 6.34 10.44
N ASN A 125 17.32 5.84 11.66
CA ASN A 125 18.33 5.61 12.66
C ASN A 125 18.34 4.11 13.06
N PRO A 126 19.39 3.35 12.69
CA PRO A 126 19.44 1.91 12.98
C PRO A 126 19.60 1.58 14.47
N ALA A 127 20.00 2.53 15.31
CA ALA A 127 20.10 2.31 16.76
C ALA A 127 18.74 2.40 17.46
N THR A 128 17.85 3.26 16.96
CA THR A 128 16.55 3.56 17.61
C THR A 128 15.35 3.05 16.81
N TYR A 129 15.56 2.61 15.56
CA TYR A 129 14.52 2.28 14.58
C TYR A 129 13.55 3.44 14.31
N GLU A 130 13.95 4.68 14.61
CA GLU A 130 13.20 5.86 14.19
C GLU A 130 13.27 5.99 12.68
N ASN A 131 12.16 6.43 12.07
CA ASN A 131 12.04 6.58 10.62
C ASN A 131 12.35 5.30 9.82
N ASP A 132 11.95 4.15 10.36
CA ASP A 132 12.13 2.85 9.74
C ASP A 132 11.11 2.61 8.61
N ILE A 133 11.31 3.31 7.50
CA ILE A 133 10.46 3.29 6.30
C ILE A 133 11.31 3.46 5.03
N ALA A 134 11.00 2.66 4.00
CA ALA A 134 11.58 2.76 2.68
C ALA A 134 10.54 2.51 1.57
N LEU A 135 10.81 3.08 0.40
CA LEU A 135 10.04 2.85 -0.82
C LEU A 135 10.90 2.14 -1.86
N LEU A 136 10.31 1.13 -2.49
CA LEU A 136 10.91 0.38 -3.60
C LEU A 136 10.14 0.73 -4.88
N LYS A 137 10.83 1.37 -5.83
CA LYS A 137 10.32 1.56 -7.18
C LYS A 137 10.57 0.29 -7.97
N LEU A 138 9.51 -0.33 -8.46
CA LEU A 138 9.60 -1.54 -9.27
C LEU A 138 10.22 -1.21 -10.64
N ALA A 139 10.98 -2.13 -11.21
CA ALA A 139 11.58 -1.97 -12.54
C ALA A 139 10.54 -2.03 -13.67
N SER A 140 9.41 -2.67 -13.42
CA SER A 140 8.23 -2.65 -14.28
C SER A 140 6.96 -2.69 -13.43
N PRO A 141 5.86 -2.06 -13.88
CA PRO A 141 4.63 -2.01 -13.10
C PRO A 141 4.02 -3.41 -12.92
N LEU A 142 3.32 -3.60 -11.82
CA LEU A 142 2.44 -4.73 -11.57
C LEU A 142 1.19 -4.64 -12.44
N ASN A 143 0.75 -5.79 -12.94
CA ASN A 143 -0.55 -5.93 -13.59
C ASN A 143 -1.63 -6.01 -12.51
N MET A 144 -2.30 -4.88 -12.27
CA MET A 144 -3.38 -4.77 -11.26
C MET A 144 -4.69 -5.43 -11.70
N SER A 145 -4.80 -5.93 -12.93
CA SER A 145 -5.96 -6.72 -13.37
C SER A 145 -5.90 -8.17 -12.89
N ASN A 146 -4.76 -8.62 -12.36
CA ASN A 146 -4.66 -9.91 -11.69
C ASN A 146 -5.42 -9.84 -10.35
N PRO A 147 -6.41 -10.72 -10.10
CA PRO A 147 -7.25 -10.64 -8.91
C PRO A 147 -6.50 -10.87 -7.58
N TYR A 148 -5.30 -11.46 -7.64
CA TYR A 148 -4.45 -11.67 -6.47
C TYR A 148 -3.54 -10.48 -6.15
N VAL A 149 -3.58 -9.40 -6.96
CA VAL A 149 -2.70 -8.24 -6.80
C VAL A 149 -3.56 -6.98 -6.67
N SER A 150 -3.44 -6.29 -5.54
CA SER A 150 -4.12 -5.03 -5.29
C SER A 150 -3.26 -4.11 -4.44
N SER A 151 -3.60 -2.83 -4.36
CA SER A 151 -2.90 -1.86 -3.49
C SER A 151 -3.62 -1.69 -2.16
N ILE A 152 -2.88 -1.53 -1.07
CA ILE A 152 -3.42 -1.12 0.23
C ILE A 152 -3.73 0.37 0.23
N CYS A 153 -4.74 0.83 1.00
CA CYS A 153 -4.93 2.26 1.18
C CYS A 153 -3.87 2.84 2.13
N LEU A 154 -3.33 4.00 1.77
CA LEU A 154 -2.54 4.81 2.69
C LEU A 154 -3.47 5.59 3.62
N PRO A 155 -3.05 5.86 4.87
CA PRO A 155 -3.83 6.64 5.80
C PRO A 155 -3.80 8.13 5.41
N SER A 156 -4.91 8.81 5.65
CA SER A 156 -5.05 10.27 5.53
C SER A 156 -5.57 10.77 6.85
N VAL A 157 -4.68 11.32 7.69
CA VAL A 157 -4.99 11.70 9.07
C VAL A 157 -4.57 13.14 9.29
N SER A 158 -5.42 13.91 9.98
CA SER A 158 -5.09 15.32 10.26
C SER A 158 -3.81 15.44 11.10
N GLN A 159 -3.00 16.45 10.81
CA GLN A 159 -1.78 16.72 11.58
C GLN A 159 -2.11 16.92 13.08
N THR A 160 -3.26 17.52 13.40
CA THR A 160 -3.72 17.70 14.79
C THR A 160 -3.91 16.35 15.49
N THR A 161 -4.62 15.42 14.86
CA THR A 161 -4.84 14.06 15.40
C THR A 161 -3.53 13.28 15.55
N LEU A 162 -2.63 13.38 14.58
CA LEU A 162 -1.32 12.71 14.66
C LEU A 162 -0.45 13.30 15.78
N SER A 163 -0.37 14.63 15.86
CA SER A 163 0.44 15.33 16.87
C SER A 163 -0.10 15.15 18.29
N ALA A 164 -1.38 14.78 18.43
CA ALA A 164 -1.97 14.41 19.72
C ALA A 164 -1.75 12.92 20.08
N GLY A 165 -1.22 12.11 19.16
CA GLY A 165 -1.01 10.67 19.37
C GLY A 165 -2.31 9.86 19.36
N GLU A 166 -3.37 10.40 18.75
CA GLU A 166 -4.71 9.83 18.81
C GLU A 166 -4.98 8.78 17.71
N TRP A 167 -4.05 8.58 16.77
CA TRP A 167 -4.23 7.67 15.64
C TRP A 167 -3.00 6.79 15.34
N PRO A 168 -3.15 5.45 15.22
CA PRO A 168 -4.37 4.71 15.55
C PRO A 168 -4.63 4.77 17.06
N SER A 169 -5.90 4.89 17.44
CA SER A 169 -6.29 5.00 18.85
C SER A 169 -5.95 3.72 19.62
N VAL A 170 -5.66 3.81 20.92
CA VAL A 170 -5.35 2.65 21.78
C VAL A 170 -6.52 1.65 21.79
N GLY A 171 -6.21 0.34 21.77
CA GLY A 171 -7.20 -0.73 21.74
C GLY A 171 -7.84 -0.97 20.37
N THR A 172 -7.40 -0.26 19.32
CA THR A 172 -7.86 -0.48 17.95
C THR A 172 -7.43 -1.86 17.48
N ASN A 173 -8.39 -2.65 16.98
CA ASN A 173 -8.09 -3.93 16.36
C ASN A 173 -7.33 -3.70 15.04
N VAL A 174 -6.17 -4.36 14.94
CA VAL A 174 -5.29 -4.30 13.78
C VAL A 174 -4.90 -5.71 13.36
N VAL A 175 -4.60 -5.90 12.08
CA VAL A 175 -4.20 -7.20 11.51
C VAL A 175 -2.81 -7.08 10.92
N ALA A 176 -1.88 -7.90 11.40
CA ALA A 176 -0.57 -8.07 10.78
C ALA A 176 -0.59 -9.28 9.86
N VAL A 177 0.14 -9.18 8.75
CA VAL A 177 0.23 -10.21 7.72
C VAL A 177 1.67 -10.37 7.26
N GLY A 178 2.17 -11.60 7.17
CA GLY A 178 3.53 -11.85 6.73
C GLY A 178 3.93 -13.33 6.69
N TRP A 179 5.21 -13.56 6.40
CA TRP A 179 5.85 -14.87 6.34
C TRP A 179 6.95 -15.02 7.42
N GLY A 180 6.87 -14.21 8.47
CA GLY A 180 7.76 -14.30 9.61
C GLY A 180 7.56 -15.56 10.42
N ARG A 181 8.58 -15.88 11.23
CA ARG A 181 8.63 -17.08 12.06
C ARG A 181 7.42 -17.12 13.00
N LEU A 182 6.85 -18.30 13.20
CA LEU A 182 5.70 -18.46 14.10
C LEU A 182 6.10 -18.50 15.59
N SER A 183 7.39 -18.62 15.87
CA SER A 183 7.98 -18.63 17.21
C SER A 183 9.42 -18.14 17.15
N GLU A 184 9.92 -17.62 18.27
CA GLU A 184 11.32 -17.18 18.39
C GLU A 184 12.27 -18.34 18.03
N GLY A 185 13.16 -18.12 17.05
CA GLY A 185 14.07 -19.14 16.55
C GLY A 185 13.43 -20.25 15.69
N GLY A 186 12.09 -20.26 15.51
CA GLY A 186 11.37 -21.23 14.67
C GLY A 186 11.60 -21.06 13.17
N SER A 187 11.14 -21.98 12.32
CA SER A 187 11.28 -21.83 10.85
C SER A 187 10.34 -20.79 10.26
N LEU A 188 10.71 -20.19 9.13
CA LEU A 188 9.79 -19.36 8.34
C LEU A 188 8.66 -20.23 7.76
N PRO A 189 7.39 -19.88 7.96
CA PRO A 189 6.28 -20.56 7.31
C PRO A 189 6.34 -20.35 5.79
N SER A 190 6.06 -21.41 5.02
CA SER A 190 5.94 -21.28 3.57
C SER A 190 4.72 -20.46 3.17
N THR A 191 3.62 -20.62 3.90
CA THR A 191 2.33 -19.97 3.65
C THR A 191 2.20 -18.68 4.45
N LEU A 192 1.59 -17.67 3.84
CA LEU A 192 1.29 -16.37 4.43
C LEU A 192 0.42 -16.54 5.67
N GLN A 193 0.79 -15.85 6.73
CA GLN A 193 0.12 -15.86 8.02
C GLN A 193 -0.58 -14.52 8.27
N GLN A 194 -1.60 -14.55 9.11
CA GLN A 194 -2.31 -13.37 9.60
C GLN A 194 -2.55 -13.47 11.11
N VAL A 195 -2.55 -12.33 11.81
CA VAL A 195 -2.85 -12.27 13.25
C VAL A 195 -3.59 -10.99 13.60
N THR A 196 -4.65 -11.09 14.41
CA THR A 196 -5.33 -9.92 14.99
C THR A 196 -4.64 -9.52 16.30
N MET A 197 -4.36 -8.23 16.43
CA MET A 197 -3.76 -7.58 17.59
C MET A 197 -4.55 -6.33 17.97
N GLN A 198 -4.15 -5.71 19.06
CA GLN A 198 -4.64 -4.40 19.46
C GLN A 198 -3.48 -3.43 19.63
N THR A 199 -3.71 -2.17 19.26
CA THR A 199 -2.77 -1.08 19.53
C THR A 199 -2.63 -0.88 21.04
N VAL A 200 -1.41 -0.63 21.48
CA VAL A 200 -1.04 -0.49 22.89
C VAL A 200 -0.72 0.98 23.17
N ASP A 201 -1.08 1.46 24.36
CA ASP A 201 -0.67 2.79 24.81
C ASP A 201 0.86 2.85 24.85
N TYR A 202 1.42 3.86 24.19
CA TYR A 202 2.86 4.08 24.12
C TYR A 202 3.50 4.24 25.52
N ARG A 203 2.71 4.64 26.52
CA ARG A 203 3.14 4.78 27.92
C ARG A 203 3.15 3.46 28.70
N ALA A 204 2.51 2.41 28.18
CA ALA A 204 2.50 1.11 28.83
C ALA A 204 3.93 0.55 28.91
N SER A 205 4.27 -0.11 30.01
CA SER A 205 5.60 -0.73 30.18
C SER A 205 5.90 -1.75 29.08
N THR A 206 4.88 -2.43 28.54
CA THR A 206 5.05 -3.37 27.44
C THR A 206 5.49 -2.71 26.13
N CYS A 207 5.28 -1.40 25.95
CA CYS A 207 5.65 -0.64 24.75
C CYS A 207 6.86 0.28 24.97
N ASN A 208 6.88 1.01 26.10
CA ASN A 208 7.84 2.10 26.34
C ASN A 208 9.28 1.64 26.65
N GLN A 209 9.57 0.33 26.62
CA GLN A 209 10.90 -0.18 26.96
C GLN A 209 11.95 0.12 25.88
N THR A 210 11.55 0.14 24.61
CA THR A 210 12.47 0.31 23.47
C THR A 210 12.08 1.43 22.53
N MET A 211 10.87 1.95 22.66
CA MET A 211 10.38 3.04 21.84
C MET A 211 11.06 4.35 22.25
N THR A 212 11.45 5.13 21.25
CA THR A 212 12.23 6.35 21.41
C THR A 212 11.45 7.59 20.97
N ASP A 213 10.58 7.45 19.97
CA ASP A 213 9.69 8.51 19.53
C ASP A 213 8.29 8.01 19.16
N TRP A 214 7.32 8.28 20.03
CA TRP A 214 5.92 7.89 19.84
C TRP A 214 5.23 8.61 18.68
N HIS A 215 5.78 9.71 18.14
CA HIS A 215 5.20 10.38 16.98
C HIS A 215 5.35 9.53 15.72
N VAL A 216 6.47 8.81 15.59
CA VAL A 216 6.81 7.99 14.43
C VAL A 216 6.74 6.49 14.68
N GLN A 217 6.67 6.07 15.95
CA GLN A 217 6.54 4.67 16.37
C GLN A 217 5.26 4.47 17.18
N PHE A 218 4.74 3.25 17.15
CA PHE A 218 3.68 2.80 18.05
C PHE A 218 3.74 1.30 18.27
N CYS A 219 3.03 0.81 19.28
CA CYS A 219 3.01 -0.61 19.57
C CYS A 219 1.66 -1.27 19.29
N ALA A 220 1.72 -2.54 18.96
CA ALA A 220 0.56 -3.43 18.95
C ALA A 220 0.96 -4.79 19.54
N SER A 221 0.02 -5.45 20.21
CA SER A 221 0.23 -6.78 20.76
C SER A 221 -1.06 -7.58 20.74
N VAL A 222 -0.95 -8.91 20.79
CA VAL A 222 -2.14 -9.73 21.00
C VAL A 222 -2.64 -9.55 22.45
N PRO A 223 -3.96 -9.35 22.67
CA PRO A 223 -4.50 -9.26 24.03
C PRO A 223 -4.13 -10.49 24.87
N GLY A 224 -3.54 -10.27 26.05
CA GLY A 224 -3.03 -11.32 26.92
C GLY A 224 -1.56 -11.71 26.67
N GLY A 225 -0.86 -11.02 25.75
CA GLY A 225 0.60 -11.02 25.62
C GLY A 225 1.23 -12.26 24.99
N SER A 226 0.52 -13.35 24.77
CA SER A 226 1.18 -14.60 24.38
C SER A 226 1.74 -14.64 22.94
N LYS A 227 1.47 -13.64 22.09
CA LYS A 227 1.84 -13.60 20.66
C LYS A 227 2.03 -12.18 20.10
N ASP A 228 2.92 -12.05 19.12
CA ASP A 228 3.29 -10.83 18.39
C ASP A 228 3.86 -11.20 17.00
N THR A 229 4.12 -10.21 16.14
CA THR A 229 4.95 -10.37 14.92
C THR A 229 6.36 -10.85 15.25
N CYS A 230 7.03 -11.50 14.29
CA CYS A 230 8.32 -12.12 14.52
C CYS A 230 9.29 -11.92 13.35
N GLN A 231 10.52 -12.43 13.47
CA GLN A 231 11.54 -12.27 12.44
C GLN A 231 11.05 -12.79 11.09
N GLY A 232 11.21 -12.00 10.03
CA GLY A 232 10.72 -12.28 8.68
C GLY A 232 9.38 -11.60 8.33
N ASP A 233 8.69 -11.01 9.31
CA ASP A 233 7.57 -10.08 9.08
C ASP A 233 8.04 -8.63 8.85
N SER A 234 9.31 -8.35 9.05
CA SER A 234 9.96 -7.04 8.89
C SER A 234 9.52 -6.32 7.62
N GLY A 235 9.03 -5.09 7.75
CA GLY A 235 8.49 -4.28 6.66
C GLY A 235 7.10 -4.68 6.15
N GLY A 236 6.54 -5.77 6.66
CA GLY A 236 5.19 -6.23 6.37
C GLY A 236 4.10 -5.30 6.92
N PRO A 237 2.87 -5.40 6.38
CA PRO A 237 1.77 -4.53 6.76
C PRO A 237 1.19 -4.84 8.14
N LEU A 238 0.95 -3.77 8.91
CA LEU A 238 -0.04 -3.73 9.99
C LEU A 238 -1.21 -2.85 9.53
N MET A 239 -2.43 -3.39 9.58
CA MET A 239 -3.59 -2.78 8.91
C MET A 239 -4.79 -2.66 9.82
N MET A 240 -5.66 -1.68 9.53
CA MET A 240 -6.99 -1.58 10.12
C MET A 240 -8.06 -1.59 9.03
N PHE A 241 -9.23 -2.15 9.35
CA PHE A 241 -10.41 -2.06 8.49
C PHE A 241 -11.23 -0.82 8.88
N ASN A 242 -11.38 0.13 7.96
CA ASN A 242 -12.03 1.41 8.25
C ASN A 242 -13.56 1.35 8.04
N ALA A 243 -14.26 2.42 8.45
CA ALA A 243 -15.71 2.53 8.31
C ALA A 243 -16.20 2.59 6.83
N SER A 244 -15.29 2.86 5.89
CA SER A 244 -15.57 2.84 4.44
C SER A 244 -15.39 1.45 3.83
N ASN A 245 -15.23 0.41 4.65
CA ASN A 245 -14.98 -0.97 4.25
C ASN A 245 -13.71 -1.12 3.39
N GLN A 246 -12.62 -0.50 3.82
CA GLN A 246 -11.31 -0.61 3.19
C GLN A 246 -10.25 -0.93 4.23
N TRP A 247 -9.26 -1.73 3.82
CA TRP A 247 -8.05 -1.93 4.57
C TRP A 247 -7.09 -0.75 4.39
N VAL A 248 -6.61 -0.20 5.50
CA VAL A 248 -5.67 0.93 5.55
C VAL A 248 -4.38 0.48 6.23
N LEU A 249 -3.24 0.82 5.63
CA LEU A 249 -1.91 0.56 6.17
C LEU A 249 -1.62 1.51 7.33
N VAL A 250 -1.71 1.02 8.56
CA VAL A 250 -1.48 1.86 9.75
C VAL A 250 -0.04 1.80 10.24
N GLY A 251 0.63 0.67 10.00
CA GLY A 251 2.00 0.47 10.42
C GLY A 251 2.80 -0.44 9.51
N LEU A 252 4.13 -0.37 9.66
CA LEU A 252 5.08 -1.32 9.10
C LEU A 252 5.75 -2.06 10.25
N THR A 253 5.84 -3.38 10.17
CA THR A 253 6.56 -4.18 11.18
C THR A 253 8.03 -3.73 11.23
N SER A 254 8.49 -3.22 12.36
CA SER A 254 9.83 -2.66 12.51
C SER A 254 10.71 -3.55 13.39
N SER A 255 10.52 -3.47 14.70
CA SER A 255 11.38 -4.14 15.68
C SER A 255 10.57 -4.62 16.89
N GLY A 256 11.22 -5.36 17.77
CA GLY A 256 10.62 -5.90 18.99
C GLY A 256 11.63 -6.70 19.80
N ILE A 257 11.34 -6.95 21.07
CA ILE A 257 12.17 -7.80 21.93
C ILE A 257 11.66 -9.23 21.88
N GLY A 258 12.41 -10.09 21.19
CA GLY A 258 12.03 -11.48 20.96
C GLY A 258 10.80 -11.61 20.06
N CYS A 259 10.19 -12.78 20.05
CA CYS A 259 8.89 -12.97 19.39
C CYS A 259 7.88 -13.49 20.39
N ALA A 260 6.67 -12.93 20.38
CA ALA A 260 5.57 -13.45 21.18
C ALA A 260 5.84 -13.48 22.70
N ARG A 261 6.69 -12.58 23.20
CA ARG A 261 6.95 -12.45 24.64
C ARG A 261 5.90 -11.55 25.28
N ALA A 262 5.18 -12.04 26.29
CA ALA A 262 4.06 -11.31 26.90
C ALA A 262 4.41 -9.96 27.52
N GLU A 263 5.67 -9.78 27.90
CA GLU A 263 6.17 -8.54 28.50
C GLU A 263 6.44 -7.45 27.45
N TYR A 264 6.42 -7.77 26.15
CA TYR A 264 6.87 -6.89 25.08
C TYR A 264 5.87 -6.83 23.94
N ALA A 265 5.43 -5.62 23.60
CA ALA A 265 4.63 -5.35 22.40
C ALA A 265 5.54 -5.10 21.19
N GLY A 266 5.05 -5.43 20.00
CA GLY A 266 5.76 -5.22 18.76
C GLY A 266 5.76 -3.76 18.41
N MET A 267 6.89 -3.26 17.88
CA MET A 267 7.04 -1.88 17.46
C MET A 267 6.83 -1.74 15.96
N TYR A 268 6.03 -0.74 15.58
CA TYR A 268 5.66 -0.48 14.21
C TYR A 268 5.93 0.97 13.86
N THR A 269 6.40 1.20 12.63
CA THR A 269 6.51 2.55 12.07
C THR A 269 5.12 3.09 11.80
N ARG A 270 4.78 4.28 12.33
CA ARG A 270 3.49 4.95 12.14
C ARG A 270 3.39 5.55 10.74
N VAL A 271 2.75 4.85 9.80
CA VAL A 271 2.73 5.24 8.36
C VAL A 271 2.14 6.62 8.13
N ALA A 272 1.13 7.03 8.89
CA ALA A 272 0.51 8.35 8.75
C ALA A 272 1.48 9.52 9.05
N ALA A 273 2.56 9.30 9.82
CA ALA A 273 3.59 10.32 10.02
C ALA A 273 4.39 10.62 8.74
N TYR A 274 4.29 9.75 7.72
CA TYR A 274 5.08 9.83 6.49
C TYR A 274 4.23 10.11 5.24
N GLU A 275 2.96 10.47 5.36
CA GLU A 275 2.08 10.69 4.20
C GLU A 275 2.69 11.66 3.18
N ASN A 276 3.17 12.83 3.65
CA ASN A 276 3.84 13.81 2.80
C ASN A 276 5.12 13.27 2.15
N TRP A 277 5.92 12.53 2.92
CA TRP A 277 7.16 11.93 2.42
C TRP A 277 6.88 10.88 1.35
N ILE A 278 5.90 10.00 1.57
CA ILE A 278 5.46 8.99 0.60
C ILE A 278 5.03 9.70 -0.68
N ASN A 279 4.06 10.62 -0.58
CA ASN A 279 3.52 11.34 -1.73
C ASN A 279 4.60 12.07 -2.52
N SER A 280 5.53 12.76 -1.86
CA SER A 280 6.63 13.49 -2.53
C SER A 280 7.57 12.58 -3.35
N ASN A 281 7.68 11.31 -2.98
CA ASN A 281 8.58 10.34 -3.61
C ASN A 281 7.88 9.43 -4.63
N THR A 282 6.59 9.15 -4.44
CA THR A 282 5.81 8.21 -5.27
C THR A 282 4.93 8.88 -6.30
N ASN A 283 4.69 10.19 -6.19
CA ASN A 283 4.09 10.96 -7.26
C ASN A 283 5.10 11.02 -8.41
N ASP A 284 5.10 9.98 -9.25
CA ASP A 284 5.74 10.05 -10.57
C ASP A 284 5.08 11.23 -11.28
N PHE A 285 5.86 12.31 -11.52
CA PHE A 285 5.44 13.50 -12.24
C PHE A 285 4.93 13.13 -13.64
N THR A 286 3.68 12.69 -13.71
CA THR A 286 2.85 12.60 -14.92
C THR A 286 1.90 13.80 -15.00
N SER A 287 2.21 14.89 -14.26
CA SER A 287 1.46 16.14 -14.23
C SER A 287 2.10 17.30 -15.00
N ASN A 288 3.15 17.06 -15.82
CA ASN A 288 3.80 18.11 -16.61
C ASN A 288 3.78 17.89 -18.14
N LEU A 289 2.81 17.15 -18.68
CA LEU A 289 2.41 17.36 -20.09
C LEU A 289 1.16 18.24 -20.22
N SER A 290 0.31 18.33 -19.19
CA SER A 290 -0.84 19.23 -19.19
C SER A 290 -0.49 20.67 -18.80
N SER A 291 0.58 20.90 -18.01
CA SER A 291 1.07 22.25 -17.70
C SER A 291 1.96 22.83 -18.83
N PHE A 292 2.65 21.98 -19.60
CA PHE A 292 3.39 22.38 -20.80
C PHE A 292 2.51 22.58 -22.02
N MET A 293 1.34 21.91 -22.11
CA MET A 293 0.35 22.20 -23.16
C MET A 293 -0.63 23.33 -22.80
N SER A 294 -0.68 23.77 -21.54
CA SER A 294 -1.53 24.91 -21.13
C SER A 294 -0.83 26.28 -21.29
N THR A 295 0.48 26.30 -21.54
CA THR A 295 1.24 27.55 -21.75
C THR A 295 1.39 27.97 -23.21
N THR A 296 0.89 27.19 -24.18
CA THR A 296 0.86 27.58 -25.61
C THR A 296 -0.51 28.07 -26.12
N SER A 297 -1.52 28.16 -25.24
CA SER A 297 -2.85 28.69 -25.60
C SER A 297 -3.24 29.84 -24.67
N ARG A 298 -2.58 30.99 -24.83
CA ARG A 298 -3.13 32.31 -24.46
C ARG A 298 -2.22 33.42 -25.00
N ASN A 299 -2.48 33.84 -26.23
CA ASN A 299 -2.49 35.23 -26.67
C ASN A 299 -3.02 35.31 -28.12
N PRO A 300 -4.22 35.88 -28.36
CA PRO A 300 -4.56 36.35 -29.68
C PRO A 300 -3.82 37.67 -29.90
N VAL A 301 -2.79 37.66 -30.76
CA VAL A 301 -2.22 38.90 -31.28
C VAL A 301 -3.26 39.49 -32.23
N GLN A 302 -3.85 40.62 -31.83
CA GLN A 302 -4.69 41.43 -32.70
C GLN A 302 -3.88 41.91 -33.89
N ALA A 303 -4.32 41.54 -35.10
CA ALA A 303 -3.84 42.15 -36.32
C ALA A 303 -4.56 43.49 -36.49
N THR A 304 -3.81 44.59 -36.45
CA THR A 304 -4.28 45.91 -36.89
C THR A 304 -3.37 46.36 -38.03
N THR A 305 -3.98 46.66 -39.17
CA THR A 305 -3.35 47.09 -40.42
C THR A 305 -2.84 48.53 -40.33
N THR A 306 -1.63 48.79 -40.83
CA THR A 306 -1.22 50.11 -41.36
C THR A 306 -0.13 49.94 -42.41
N GLU A 307 -0.14 50.86 -43.38
CA GLU A 307 0.38 50.74 -44.74
C GLU A 307 1.90 50.89 -44.94
N SER A 308 2.36 50.26 -46.03
CA SER A 308 3.40 50.64 -47.01
C SER A 308 4.76 51.19 -46.57
N SER A 309 5.82 50.53 -47.03
CA SER A 309 6.71 51.10 -48.07
C SER A 309 7.55 50.00 -48.74
N GLU A 310 7.79 50.22 -50.04
CA GLU A 310 8.34 49.32 -51.03
C GLU A 310 9.82 48.95 -50.80
N PHE A 311 10.22 47.75 -51.25
CA PHE A 311 11.53 47.58 -51.86
C PHE A 311 11.49 46.47 -52.94
N GLN A 312 11.75 46.88 -54.19
CA GLN A 312 11.83 46.07 -55.40
C GLN A 312 13.18 45.35 -55.50
N ILE A 313 13.20 44.08 -55.95
CA ILE A 313 14.35 43.51 -56.69
C ILE A 313 13.84 42.65 -57.85
N HIS A 314 14.48 42.90 -59.00
CA HIS A 314 14.24 42.45 -60.37
C HIS A 314 13.97 40.96 -60.64
N LEU A 315 13.01 40.73 -61.54
CA LEU A 315 12.84 39.51 -62.35
C LEU A 315 13.77 39.51 -63.56
N HIS A 316 14.39 38.35 -63.84
CA HIS A 316 14.88 37.98 -65.17
C HIS A 316 13.88 36.98 -65.79
N ALA A 317 13.36 37.32 -66.97
CA ALA A 317 12.47 36.44 -67.74
C ALA A 317 13.29 35.57 -68.71
N SER A 318 12.86 34.31 -68.86
CA SER A 318 13.09 33.52 -70.07
C SER A 318 11.92 32.55 -70.24
N THR A 319 11.30 32.64 -71.42
CA THR A 319 10.14 31.91 -71.94
C THR A 319 10.37 30.40 -72.13
N ILE A 320 9.30 29.59 -72.06
CA ILE A 320 8.88 28.57 -73.04
C ILE A 320 7.46 28.05 -72.66
N ALA A 321 6.72 27.62 -73.68
CA ALA A 321 5.27 27.57 -73.82
C ALA A 321 4.58 26.22 -73.52
N ALA A 322 3.23 26.29 -73.52
CA ALA A 322 2.23 25.24 -73.83
C ALA A 322 2.09 24.09 -72.81
N SER A 323 0.92 23.53 -72.46
CA SER A 323 -0.41 23.48 -73.08
C SER A 323 -1.44 22.85 -72.12
N ALA A 324 -2.71 23.25 -72.30
CA ALA A 324 -3.93 22.41 -72.34
C ALA A 324 -4.67 21.91 -71.07
N LEU A 325 -5.97 22.30 -71.03
CA LEU A 325 -7.19 21.55 -70.69
C LEU A 325 -7.38 21.04 -69.24
N ASN A 326 -8.57 20.93 -68.64
CA ASN A 326 -9.96 21.29 -68.91
C ASN A 326 -10.70 21.15 -67.54
N VAL A 327 -11.47 22.14 -67.09
CA VAL A 327 -12.96 22.22 -67.02
C VAL A 327 -13.71 21.30 -66.02
N PHE A 328 -14.69 21.96 -65.38
CA PHE A 328 -16.01 21.54 -64.86
C PHE A 328 -16.14 21.44 -63.32
N THR A 329 -16.55 22.50 -62.59
CA THR A 329 -17.90 23.07 -62.28
C THR A 329 -18.90 22.24 -61.45
N VAL A 330 -19.47 22.93 -60.43
CA VAL A 330 -20.91 23.04 -60.03
C VAL A 330 -21.47 21.92 -59.12
N ALA A 331 -22.31 22.12 -58.09
CA ALA A 331 -22.97 23.25 -57.40
C ALA A 331 -23.44 22.72 -56.01
N LEU A 332 -23.47 23.50 -54.92
CA LEU A 332 -24.57 24.37 -54.41
C LEU A 332 -25.92 23.61 -54.26
N ILE A 333 -26.52 23.45 -53.06
CA ILE A 333 -27.54 24.33 -52.41
C ILE A 333 -28.04 23.53 -51.16
N ALA A 334 -27.79 23.87 -49.89
CA ALA A 334 -28.48 24.82 -48.98
C ALA A 334 -30.03 24.83 -49.01
N PHE A 335 -30.71 24.39 -47.94
CA PHE A 335 -31.66 25.24 -47.19
C PHE A 335 -32.45 24.48 -46.08
N LEU A 336 -32.48 25.13 -44.89
CA LEU A 336 -33.59 25.37 -43.92
C LEU A 336 -34.41 24.17 -43.38
N VAL A 337 -34.99 24.14 -42.18
CA VAL A 337 -34.90 24.85 -40.88
C VAL A 337 -35.95 24.13 -39.99
N ILE A 338 -35.54 23.63 -38.81
CA ILE A 338 -36.16 23.68 -37.45
C ILE A 338 -37.65 23.22 -37.26
N PRO A 339 -38.18 23.06 -36.02
CA PRO A 339 -38.20 21.86 -35.18
C PRO A 339 -39.62 21.32 -34.84
N PHE A 340 -39.68 20.15 -34.19
CA PHE A 340 -40.42 19.90 -32.95
C PHE A 340 -39.63 18.92 -32.09
#